data_AF-A0A926Y6Q4-F1
#
_entry.id   AF-A0A926Y6Q4-F1
#
_cell.length_a   1.000
_cell.length_b   1.000
_cell.length_c   1.000
_cell.angle_alpha   90.00
_cell.angle_beta   90.00
_cell.angle_gamma   90.00
#
_symmetry.space_group_name_H-M   'P 1'
#
loop_
_entity.id
_entity.type
_entity.pdbx_description
1 polymer ?
#
loop_
_entity_poly.entity_id
_entity_poly.type
_entity_poly.pdbx_seq_one_letter_code
_entity_poly.pdbx_strand_id
1 'polypeptide(L)'
;MQLRLPQSSRLIGLLLATILVTLALPLLARDIQVPASRWLEVKQVRGTVTYQGRPAKVGDRLSASGSAIATGKASSAVLAVDNGIATVNISENSTLQVKNLSITRNGGRVTQLSVPKGQARVQARRLTNRNSRLELSSPVGVAGVRGTVFGIGVGPNGKTGISTLEGAVAVTAKGKTVSLAGGYSSLVFPGDPPTRPQPNQENVKYVLESLSRLANNQVRVICQVDPLNLVFMNDQPLEMNREGKINVVLPLPKDSSLKLVIRTPLGKEEYYDLTNKWPKQDN
;
A
#
# COMPACT_ATOMS: atom_id res chain seq x y z
N MET A 1 -49.79 77.73 -4.20
CA MET A 1 -49.75 77.06 -2.89
C MET A 1 -48.80 75.87 -3.01
N GLN A 2 -47.49 76.08 -2.78
CA GLN A 2 -46.47 75.02 -2.88
C GLN A 2 -46.05 74.61 -1.47
N LEU A 3 -46.32 73.35 -1.10
CA LEU A 3 -45.89 72.77 0.18
C LEU A 3 -44.36 72.63 0.19
N ARG A 4 -43.68 73.44 1.01
CA ARG A 4 -42.29 73.20 1.40
C ARG A 4 -42.25 72.04 2.40
N LEU A 5 -41.73 70.89 1.97
CA LEU A 5 -41.39 69.79 2.87
C LEU A 5 -40.11 70.13 3.67
N PRO A 6 -40.05 69.82 4.98
CA PRO A 6 -38.92 70.16 5.85
C PRO A 6 -37.68 69.30 5.54
N GLN A 7 -36.50 69.96 5.55
CA GLN A 7 -35.18 69.38 5.23
C GLN A 7 -34.75 68.19 6.10
N SER A 8 -35.41 67.94 7.24
CA SER A 8 -35.10 66.82 8.16
C SER A 8 -35.52 65.45 7.63
N SER A 9 -36.39 65.39 6.63
CA SER A 9 -36.91 64.13 6.04
C SER A 9 -35.95 63.46 5.05
N ARG A 10 -34.96 64.20 4.51
CA ARG A 10 -33.98 63.65 3.55
C ARG A 10 -32.82 62.90 4.20
N LEU A 11 -32.44 63.27 5.44
CA LEU A 11 -31.36 62.58 6.16
C LEU A 11 -31.80 61.24 6.75
N ILE A 12 -33.06 61.11 7.18
CA ILE A 12 -33.58 59.86 7.77
C ILE A 12 -33.75 58.78 6.70
N GLY A 13 -34.15 59.14 5.48
CA GLY A 13 -34.26 58.19 4.35
C GLY A 13 -32.91 57.64 3.88
N LEU A 14 -31.84 58.44 3.92
CA LEU A 14 -30.51 58.01 3.47
C LEU A 14 -29.86 57.04 4.48
N LEU A 15 -30.06 57.27 5.78
CA LEU A 15 -29.52 56.43 6.87
C LEU A 15 -30.19 55.04 6.94
N LEU A 16 -31.50 54.98 6.66
CA LEU A 16 -32.26 53.71 6.57
C LEU A 16 -31.89 52.88 5.33
N ALA A 17 -31.59 53.52 4.20
CA ALA A 17 -31.14 52.82 2.99
C ALA A 17 -29.73 52.24 3.15
N THR A 18 -28.81 52.94 3.82
CA THR A 18 -27.46 52.41 4.10
C THR A 18 -27.48 51.25 5.09
N ILE A 19 -28.34 51.31 6.12
CA ILE A 19 -28.47 50.21 7.08
C ILE A 19 -29.05 48.96 6.41
N LEU A 20 -30.04 49.10 5.51
CA LEU A 20 -30.59 47.97 4.76
C LEU A 20 -29.57 47.34 3.79
N VAL A 21 -28.71 48.15 3.14
CA VAL A 21 -27.67 47.62 2.24
C VAL A 21 -26.53 46.94 3.01
N THR A 22 -26.17 47.43 4.21
CA THR A 22 -25.19 46.73 5.08
C THR A 22 -25.76 45.46 5.72
N LEU A 23 -27.07 45.40 5.99
CA LEU A 23 -27.71 44.22 6.58
C LEU A 23 -28.04 43.12 5.56
N ALA A 24 -28.07 43.45 4.26
CA ALA A 24 -28.32 42.48 3.18
C ALA A 24 -27.05 41.74 2.70
N LEU A 25 -25.87 42.08 3.23
CA LEU A 25 -24.58 41.56 2.78
C LEU A 25 -23.97 40.35 3.55
N PRO A 26 -24.69 39.49 4.31
CA PRO A 26 -24.12 38.22 4.72
C PRO A 26 -24.62 37.01 3.90
N LEU A 27 -25.47 37.18 2.87
CA LEU A 27 -26.11 36.04 2.18
C LEU A 27 -25.34 35.46 0.99
N LEU A 28 -24.16 36.01 0.64
CA LEU A 28 -23.27 35.40 -0.34
C LEU A 28 -21.94 34.93 0.27
N ALA A 29 -21.89 34.68 1.58
CA ALA A 29 -20.90 33.79 2.13
C ALA A 29 -21.27 32.37 1.66
N ARG A 30 -20.91 32.03 0.42
CA ARG A 30 -20.84 30.62 0.01
C ARG A 30 -19.89 29.98 0.99
N ASP A 31 -20.34 28.97 1.72
CA ASP A 31 -19.46 28.03 2.41
C ASP A 31 -18.53 27.46 1.34
N ILE A 32 -17.35 28.08 1.17
CA ILE A 32 -16.26 27.48 0.45
C ILE A 32 -15.79 26.38 1.39
N GLN A 33 -16.46 25.23 1.33
CA GLN A 33 -15.89 23.98 1.80
C GLN A 33 -14.64 23.78 0.97
N VAL A 34 -13.52 24.32 1.44
CA VAL A 34 -12.19 23.95 0.97
C VAL A 34 -12.17 22.43 1.13
N PRO A 35 -12.10 21.65 0.05
CA PRO A 35 -12.06 20.21 0.15
C PRO A 35 -10.89 19.90 1.08
N ALA A 36 -11.15 19.34 2.27
CA ALA A 36 -10.09 19.03 3.19
C ALA A 36 -9.13 18.09 2.45
N SER A 37 -7.95 18.61 2.12
CA SER A 37 -6.99 17.88 1.31
C SER A 37 -6.55 16.66 2.11
N ARG A 38 -6.50 15.52 1.43
CA ARG A 38 -6.07 14.25 2.01
C ARG A 38 -4.78 13.85 1.35
N TRP A 39 -3.87 13.25 2.12
CA TRP A 39 -2.55 12.89 1.62
C TRP A 39 -1.98 11.68 2.37
N LEU A 40 -0.98 11.05 1.77
CA LEU A 40 0.00 10.23 2.48
C LEU A 40 1.26 11.06 2.66
N GLU A 41 1.71 11.24 3.89
CA GLU A 41 2.94 11.95 4.22
C GLU A 41 4.08 10.98 4.41
N VAL A 42 5.22 11.21 3.75
CA VAL A 42 6.45 10.46 3.99
C VAL A 42 6.98 10.82 5.37
N LYS A 43 6.98 9.85 6.28
CA LYS A 43 7.50 9.99 7.65
C LYS A 43 8.94 9.53 7.78
N GLN A 44 9.33 8.52 7.02
CA GLN A 44 10.69 7.97 7.07
C GLN A 44 11.12 7.47 5.68
N VAL A 45 12.39 7.66 5.37
CA VAL A 45 13.08 7.15 4.18
C VAL A 45 14.39 6.51 4.62
N ARG A 46 14.65 5.29 4.14
CA ARG A 46 15.94 4.61 4.29
C ARG A 46 16.38 4.09 2.92
N GLY A 47 17.64 4.31 2.55
CA GLY A 47 18.18 3.88 1.26
C GLY A 47 17.62 4.67 0.08
N THR A 48 17.51 4.02 -1.07
CA THR A 48 17.01 4.58 -2.32
C THR A 48 15.49 4.51 -2.37
N VAL A 49 14.83 5.63 -2.10
CA VAL A 49 13.38 5.78 -2.22
C VAL A 49 13.07 6.88 -3.21
N THR A 50 12.22 6.59 -4.20
CA THR A 50 11.81 7.54 -5.24
C THR A 50 10.34 7.87 -5.12
N TYR A 51 10.02 9.15 -5.23
CA TYR A 51 8.67 9.68 -5.31
C TYR A 51 8.55 10.42 -6.65
N GLN A 52 7.65 9.96 -7.53
CA GLN A 52 7.45 10.57 -8.86
C GLN A 52 8.75 10.80 -9.65
N GLY A 53 9.66 9.83 -9.65
CA GLY A 53 10.91 9.89 -10.41
C GLY A 53 12.05 10.71 -9.77
N ARG A 54 11.79 11.42 -8.66
CA ARG A 54 12.84 12.07 -7.86
C ARG A 54 13.10 11.33 -6.56
N PRO A 55 14.23 11.54 -5.87
CA PRO A 55 14.42 11.07 -4.51
C PRO A 55 13.29 11.58 -3.59
N ALA A 56 12.74 10.68 -2.78
CA ALA A 56 11.73 10.99 -1.78
C ALA A 56 12.37 11.65 -0.55
N LYS A 57 11.65 12.55 0.08
CA LYS A 57 12.07 13.28 1.30
C LYS A 57 10.99 13.14 2.37
N VAL A 58 11.41 13.15 3.64
CA VAL A 58 10.47 13.27 4.75
C VAL A 58 9.67 14.57 4.60
N GLY A 59 8.35 14.48 4.79
CA GLY A 59 7.41 15.58 4.55
C GLY A 59 6.80 15.60 3.15
N ASP A 60 7.29 14.80 2.19
CA ASP A 60 6.64 14.66 0.88
C ASP A 60 5.19 14.18 1.05
N ARG A 61 4.27 14.77 0.27
CA ARG A 61 2.84 14.46 0.33
C ARG A 61 2.34 13.88 -0.99
N LEU A 62 1.82 12.66 -0.93
CA LEU A 62 1.14 11.99 -2.04
C LEU A 62 -0.36 12.24 -1.90
N SER A 63 -0.92 13.12 -2.71
CA SER A 63 -2.35 13.48 -2.68
C SER A 63 -3.08 13.16 -3.99
N ALA A 64 -2.40 13.29 -5.13
CA ALA A 64 -3.01 13.05 -6.44
C ALA A 64 -3.14 11.55 -6.72
N SER A 65 -4.24 11.16 -7.35
CA SER A 65 -4.38 9.81 -7.92
C SER A 65 -3.24 9.54 -8.89
N GLY A 66 -2.69 8.33 -8.86
CA GLY A 66 -1.53 7.94 -9.66
C GLY A 66 -0.19 8.22 -8.99
N SER A 67 -0.13 9.09 -7.97
CA SER A 67 1.10 9.35 -7.22
C SER A 67 1.65 8.06 -6.62
N ALA A 68 2.94 7.81 -6.83
CA ALA A 68 3.57 6.58 -6.41
C ALA A 68 4.91 6.84 -5.73
N ILE A 69 5.19 6.05 -4.69
CA ILE A 69 6.49 5.94 -4.05
C ILE A 69 7.04 4.53 -4.27
N ALA A 70 8.34 4.42 -4.57
CA ALA A 70 9.01 3.17 -4.79
C ALA A 70 10.30 3.10 -3.96
N THR A 71 10.61 1.91 -3.49
CA THR A 71 11.82 1.60 -2.70
C THR A 71 12.71 0.68 -3.53
N GLY A 72 14.01 0.95 -3.59
CA GLY A 72 15.00 0.05 -4.19
C GLY A 72 15.46 -1.06 -3.24
N LYS A 73 16.58 -1.69 -3.57
CA LYS A 73 17.30 -2.65 -2.72
C LYS A 73 17.74 -2.00 -1.41
N ALA A 74 17.70 -2.77 -0.31
CA ALA A 74 18.10 -2.33 1.03
C ALA A 74 17.46 -1.00 1.47
N SER A 75 16.25 -0.75 0.99
CA SER A 75 15.54 0.53 1.14
C SER A 75 14.17 0.32 1.77
N SER A 76 13.66 1.32 2.48
CA SER A 76 12.32 1.25 3.07
C SER A 76 11.71 2.65 3.21
N ALA A 77 10.39 2.72 3.23
CA ALA A 77 9.66 3.96 3.47
C ALA A 77 8.51 3.75 4.45
N VAL A 78 8.21 4.78 5.25
CA VAL A 78 7.04 4.81 6.13
C VAL A 78 6.18 6.00 5.76
N LEU A 79 4.90 5.76 5.50
CA LEU A 79 3.93 6.79 5.18
C LEU A 79 2.83 6.87 6.25
N ALA A 80 2.38 8.07 6.57
CA ALA A 80 1.18 8.30 7.38
C ALA A 80 0.02 8.78 6.49
N VAL A 81 -1.16 8.14 6.62
CA VAL A 81 -2.39 8.56 5.95
C VAL A 81 -3.07 9.64 6.78
N ASP A 82 -3.26 10.82 6.18
CA ASP A 82 -3.75 12.02 6.84
C ASP A 82 -2.95 12.28 8.15
N ASN A 83 -3.63 12.74 9.21
CA ASN A 83 -3.03 12.93 10.54
C ASN A 83 -2.98 11.61 11.35
N GLY A 84 -2.39 10.55 10.77
CA GLY A 84 -2.15 9.28 11.47
C GLY A 84 -3.37 8.36 11.60
N ILE A 85 -4.26 8.36 10.62
CA ILE A 85 -5.38 7.39 10.57
C ILE A 85 -4.85 5.97 10.31
N ALA A 86 -3.82 5.88 9.46
CA ALA A 86 -3.11 4.65 9.20
C ALA A 86 -1.63 4.95 8.93
N THR A 87 -0.78 3.98 9.21
CA THR A 87 0.64 3.97 8.83
C THR A 87 0.86 2.85 7.82
N VAL A 88 1.61 3.14 6.75
CA VAL A 88 1.98 2.18 5.72
C VAL A 88 3.49 2.06 5.70
N ASN A 89 4.01 0.89 6.08
CA ASN A 89 5.41 0.53 5.96
C ASN A 89 5.62 -0.18 4.62
N ILE A 90 6.61 0.25 3.87
CA ILE A 90 6.93 -0.25 2.54
C ILE A 90 8.35 -0.84 2.60
N SER A 91 8.47 -2.16 2.39
CA SER A 91 9.77 -2.85 2.35
C SER A 91 10.48 -2.64 1.03
N GLU A 92 11.74 -3.04 0.96
CA GLU A 92 12.57 -2.91 -0.24
C GLU A 92 11.94 -3.54 -1.50
N ASN A 93 12.36 -3.05 -2.67
CA ASN A 93 11.89 -3.50 -3.97
C ASN A 93 10.37 -3.41 -4.18
N SER A 94 9.70 -2.52 -3.44
CA SER A 94 8.26 -2.36 -3.47
C SER A 94 7.82 -1.06 -4.10
N THR A 95 6.52 -0.99 -4.43
CA THR A 95 5.89 0.23 -4.93
C THR A 95 4.51 0.36 -4.29
N LEU A 96 4.17 1.57 -3.86
CA LEU A 96 2.84 1.93 -3.39
C LEU A 96 2.32 3.10 -4.24
N GLN A 97 1.08 3.01 -4.69
CA GLN A 97 0.41 4.04 -5.47
C GLN A 97 -0.90 4.48 -4.80
N VAL A 98 -1.18 5.78 -4.85
CA VAL A 98 -2.47 6.35 -4.47
C VAL A 98 -3.47 6.12 -5.61
N LYS A 99 -4.59 5.46 -5.32
CA LYS A 99 -5.72 5.36 -6.26
C LYS A 99 -6.75 6.44 -6.00
N ASN A 100 -7.13 6.64 -4.74
CA ASN A 100 -8.12 7.64 -4.37
C ASN A 100 -7.98 8.05 -2.92
N LEU A 101 -8.05 9.36 -2.66
CA LEU A 101 -8.16 9.93 -1.33
C LEU A 101 -9.29 10.95 -1.37
N SER A 102 -10.42 10.63 -0.76
CA SER A 102 -11.59 11.51 -0.81
C SER A 102 -12.34 11.55 0.51
N ILE A 103 -13.23 12.54 0.62
CA ILE A 103 -14.17 12.69 1.72
C ILE A 103 -15.57 12.55 1.13
N THR A 104 -16.38 11.67 1.70
CA THR A 104 -17.78 11.50 1.30
C THR A 104 -18.61 12.68 1.79
N ARG A 105 -19.80 12.88 1.21
CA ARG A 105 -20.74 13.94 1.65
C ARG A 105 -21.04 13.92 3.15
N ASN A 106 -20.97 12.73 3.78
CA ASN A 106 -21.22 12.51 5.20
C ASN A 106 -19.92 12.55 6.05
N GLY A 107 -18.87 13.20 5.55
CA GLY A 107 -17.58 13.34 6.25
C GLY A 107 -16.77 12.04 6.38
N GLY A 108 -17.14 10.97 5.67
CA GLY A 108 -16.43 9.70 5.68
C GLY A 108 -15.13 9.78 4.88
N ARG A 109 -14.06 9.15 5.34
CA ARG A 109 -12.74 9.16 4.69
C ARG A 109 -12.53 7.89 3.87
N VAL A 110 -12.40 8.02 2.56
CA VAL A 110 -12.13 6.90 1.63
C VAL A 110 -10.66 6.90 1.22
N THR A 111 -9.90 5.91 1.66
CA THR A 111 -8.50 5.71 1.29
C THR A 111 -8.38 4.47 0.41
N GLN A 112 -7.98 4.64 -0.85
CA GLN A 112 -7.73 3.53 -1.77
C GLN A 112 -6.29 3.61 -2.23
N LEU A 113 -5.51 2.61 -1.88
CA LEU A 113 -4.09 2.47 -2.23
C LEU A 113 -3.92 1.22 -3.09
N SER A 114 -2.81 1.16 -3.82
CA SER A 114 -2.45 0.00 -4.62
C SER A 114 -0.99 -0.39 -4.40
N VAL A 115 -0.74 -1.68 -4.23
CA VAL A 115 0.59 -2.29 -4.18
C VAL A 115 0.74 -3.13 -5.44
N PRO A 116 1.31 -2.57 -6.54
CA PRO A 116 1.50 -3.33 -7.77
C PRO A 116 2.59 -4.42 -7.65
N LYS A 117 3.59 -4.22 -6.78
CA LYS A 117 4.68 -5.17 -6.53
C LYS A 117 5.33 -4.96 -5.17
N GLY A 118 5.96 -6.01 -4.64
CA GLY A 118 6.70 -5.99 -3.39
C GLY A 118 5.77 -6.13 -2.19
N GLN A 119 6.14 -5.54 -1.06
CA GLN A 119 5.47 -5.74 0.22
C GLN A 119 5.10 -4.40 0.87
N ALA A 120 3.91 -4.36 1.47
CA ALA A 120 3.49 -3.27 2.34
C ALA A 120 2.77 -3.81 3.57
N ARG A 121 3.03 -3.21 4.73
CA ARG A 121 2.32 -3.46 5.99
C ARG A 121 1.55 -2.23 6.41
N VAL A 122 0.26 -2.41 6.68
CA VAL A 122 -0.64 -1.33 7.10
C VAL A 122 -1.05 -1.55 8.54
N GLN A 123 -0.96 -0.49 9.33
CA GLN A 123 -1.56 -0.39 10.65
C GLN A 123 -2.58 0.74 10.60
N ALA A 124 -3.86 0.38 10.64
CA ALA A 124 -4.96 1.33 10.58
C ALA A 124 -5.73 1.29 11.91
N ARG A 125 -5.95 2.46 12.51
CA ARG A 125 -6.83 2.55 13.68
C ARG A 125 -8.28 2.23 13.28
N ARG A 126 -9.11 1.88 14.25
CA ARG A 126 -10.54 1.66 14.01
C ARG A 126 -11.18 2.93 13.45
N LEU A 127 -11.83 2.81 12.29
CA LEU A 127 -12.59 3.89 11.68
C LEU A 127 -13.94 4.02 12.41
N THR A 128 -14.25 5.22 12.91
CA THR A 128 -15.49 5.49 13.67
C THR A 128 -16.66 5.83 12.74
N ASN A 129 -16.43 6.65 11.71
CA ASN A 129 -17.45 6.97 10.71
C ASN A 129 -17.71 5.75 9.80
N ARG A 130 -18.98 5.33 9.68
CA ARG A 130 -19.41 4.17 8.87
C ARG A 130 -19.10 4.33 7.38
N ASN A 131 -19.04 5.57 6.89
CA ASN A 131 -18.72 5.90 5.51
C ASN A 131 -17.20 5.97 5.24
N SER A 132 -16.37 5.73 6.25
CA SER A 132 -14.92 5.65 6.08
C SER A 132 -14.50 4.22 5.74
N ARG A 133 -13.57 4.09 4.79
CA ARG A 133 -13.00 2.81 4.37
C ARG A 133 -11.55 2.99 3.96
N LEU A 134 -10.74 1.98 4.26
CA LEU A 134 -9.38 1.85 3.78
C LEU A 134 -9.30 0.56 2.96
N GLU A 135 -8.83 0.67 1.73
CA GLU A 135 -8.73 -0.42 0.77
C GLU A 135 -7.31 -0.42 0.19
N LEU A 136 -6.69 -1.59 0.17
CA LEU A 136 -5.46 -1.85 -0.57
C LEU A 136 -5.76 -2.81 -1.72
N SER A 137 -5.38 -2.45 -2.93
CA SER A 137 -5.51 -3.31 -4.10
C SER A 137 -4.15 -3.84 -4.57
N SER A 138 -4.19 -5.04 -5.12
CA SER A 138 -3.12 -5.67 -5.90
C SER A 138 -3.63 -5.89 -7.34
N PRO A 139 -2.78 -6.34 -8.28
CA PRO A 139 -3.23 -6.70 -9.62
C PRO A 139 -4.32 -7.79 -9.65
N VAL A 140 -4.45 -8.60 -8.59
CA VAL A 140 -5.35 -9.77 -8.57
C VAL A 140 -6.50 -9.67 -7.58
N GLY A 141 -6.58 -8.61 -6.77
CA GLY A 141 -7.65 -8.48 -5.78
C GLY A 141 -7.55 -7.26 -4.88
N VAL A 142 -8.57 -7.10 -4.03
CA VAL A 142 -8.72 -5.97 -3.11
C VAL A 142 -8.83 -6.48 -1.68
N ALA A 143 -8.14 -5.81 -0.75
CA ALA A 143 -8.19 -6.02 0.69
C ALA A 143 -8.82 -4.78 1.36
N GLY A 144 -10.04 -4.92 1.88
CA GLY A 144 -10.75 -3.87 2.60
C GLY A 144 -10.63 -4.04 4.11
N VAL A 145 -10.44 -2.93 4.84
CA VAL A 145 -10.17 -3.00 6.28
C VAL A 145 -10.93 -2.03 7.17
N ARG A 146 -11.09 -2.45 8.42
CA ARG A 146 -11.63 -1.62 9.51
C ARG A 146 -10.94 -1.96 10.83
N GLY A 147 -9.96 -1.13 11.23
CA GLY A 147 -9.22 -1.31 12.49
C GLY A 147 -8.35 -2.57 12.49
N THR A 148 -7.33 -2.59 11.65
CA THR A 148 -6.48 -3.77 11.42
C THR A 148 -5.01 -3.46 11.38
N VAL A 149 -4.23 -4.47 11.74
CA VAL A 149 -2.83 -4.59 11.37
C VAL A 149 -2.73 -5.74 10.38
N PHE A 150 -2.32 -5.48 9.14
CA PHE A 150 -2.20 -6.51 8.11
C PHE A 150 -1.07 -6.20 7.14
N GLY A 151 -0.69 -7.21 6.38
CA GLY A 151 0.37 -7.14 5.39
C GLY A 151 -0.05 -7.75 4.07
N ILE A 152 0.49 -7.21 2.99
CA ILE A 152 0.29 -7.68 1.62
C ILE A 152 1.65 -7.84 0.95
N GLY A 153 1.85 -8.98 0.28
CA GLY A 153 3.02 -9.25 -0.56
C GLY A 153 2.57 -9.60 -1.97
N VAL A 154 3.08 -8.89 -2.97
CA VAL A 154 2.76 -9.05 -4.39
C VAL A 154 4.00 -9.45 -5.17
N GLY A 155 3.98 -10.68 -5.70
CA GLY A 155 5.04 -11.27 -6.52
C GLY A 155 5.03 -10.78 -7.98
N PRO A 156 6.03 -11.18 -8.78
CA PRO A 156 6.24 -10.68 -10.14
C PRO A 156 5.08 -11.00 -11.11
N ASN A 157 4.38 -12.11 -10.92
CA ASN A 157 3.19 -12.47 -11.71
C ASN A 157 1.87 -11.91 -11.13
N GLY A 158 1.92 -11.07 -10.10
CA GLY A 158 0.74 -10.55 -9.40
C GLY A 158 0.19 -11.48 -8.31
N LYS A 159 0.78 -12.65 -8.07
CA LYS A 159 0.47 -13.50 -6.91
C LYS A 159 0.50 -12.65 -5.65
N THR A 160 -0.59 -12.67 -4.89
CA THR A 160 -0.77 -11.82 -3.73
C THR A 160 -1.03 -12.65 -2.48
N GLY A 161 -0.12 -12.58 -1.52
CA GLY A 161 -0.32 -13.10 -0.17
C GLY A 161 -0.81 -12.00 0.75
N ILE A 162 -1.84 -12.27 1.54
CA ILE A 162 -2.38 -11.35 2.56
C ILE A 162 -2.32 -12.04 3.91
N SER A 163 -1.89 -11.32 4.94
CA SER A 163 -1.88 -11.81 6.33
C SER A 163 -2.41 -10.74 7.27
N THR A 164 -3.37 -11.12 8.10
CA THR A 164 -3.95 -10.24 9.11
C THR A 164 -3.33 -10.58 10.45
N LEU A 165 -2.69 -9.60 11.10
CA LEU A 165 -2.18 -9.74 12.45
C LEU A 165 -3.29 -9.45 13.47
N GLU A 166 -3.99 -8.33 13.30
CA GLU A 166 -5.07 -7.89 14.19
C GLU A 166 -6.27 -7.37 13.40
N GLY A 167 -7.47 -7.52 13.96
CA GLY A 167 -8.73 -7.10 13.36
C GLY A 167 -9.26 -8.09 12.32
N ALA A 168 -9.88 -7.59 11.25
CA ALA A 168 -10.32 -8.41 10.12
C ALA A 168 -10.13 -7.72 8.77
N VAL A 169 -9.67 -8.48 7.76
CA VAL A 169 -9.50 -8.03 6.37
C VAL A 169 -10.46 -8.81 5.47
N ALA A 170 -11.27 -8.11 4.68
CA ALA A 170 -12.04 -8.74 3.61
C ALA A 170 -11.19 -8.77 2.33
N VAL A 171 -10.89 -9.97 1.82
CA VAL A 171 -10.13 -10.18 0.58
C VAL A 171 -11.10 -10.62 -0.52
N THR A 172 -11.14 -9.85 -1.60
CA THR A 172 -12.01 -10.13 -2.75
C THR A 172 -11.18 -10.31 -4.02
N ALA A 173 -11.37 -11.44 -4.71
CA ALA A 173 -10.84 -11.72 -6.03
C ALA A 173 -11.79 -12.64 -6.80
N LYS A 174 -11.86 -12.48 -8.13
CA LYS A 174 -12.74 -13.28 -9.01
C LYS A 174 -14.18 -13.43 -8.50
N GLY A 175 -14.75 -12.34 -7.99
CA GLY A 175 -16.13 -12.29 -7.49
C GLY A 175 -16.38 -13.02 -6.16
N LYS A 176 -15.36 -13.65 -5.55
CA LYS A 176 -15.46 -14.30 -4.24
C LYS A 176 -14.75 -13.47 -3.19
N THR A 177 -15.36 -13.42 -2.00
CA THR A 177 -14.83 -12.70 -0.84
C THR A 177 -14.59 -13.67 0.31
N VAL A 178 -13.44 -13.53 0.95
CA VAL A 178 -13.05 -14.25 2.16
C VAL A 178 -12.73 -13.24 3.25
N SER A 179 -13.22 -13.48 4.47
CA SER A 179 -12.85 -12.69 5.65
C SER A 179 -11.67 -13.34 6.37
N LEU A 180 -10.61 -12.58 6.61
CA LEU A 180 -9.42 -12.98 7.35
C LEU A 180 -9.44 -12.31 8.72
N ALA A 181 -9.70 -13.07 9.78
CA ALA A 181 -9.51 -12.61 11.15
C ALA A 181 -8.01 -12.46 11.49
N GLY A 182 -7.71 -11.77 12.59
CA GLY A 182 -6.36 -11.72 13.15
C GLY A 182 -5.76 -13.12 13.35
N GLY A 183 -4.52 -13.29 12.96
CA GLY A 183 -3.82 -14.58 12.95
C GLY A 183 -4.08 -15.44 11.70
N TYR A 184 -4.83 -14.96 10.70
CA TYR A 184 -5.10 -15.70 9.47
C TYR A 184 -4.52 -15.04 8.21
N SER A 185 -4.27 -15.87 7.20
CA SER A 185 -3.76 -15.50 5.89
C SER A 185 -4.59 -16.12 4.76
N SER A 186 -4.45 -15.55 3.57
CA SER A 186 -4.98 -16.10 2.33
C SER A 186 -4.10 -15.70 1.15
N LEU A 187 -4.14 -16.51 0.10
CA LEU A 187 -3.37 -16.38 -1.11
C LEU A 187 -4.31 -16.19 -2.29
N VAL A 188 -3.92 -15.33 -3.22
CA VAL A 188 -4.62 -15.08 -4.48
C VAL A 188 -3.62 -15.23 -5.61
N PHE A 189 -3.87 -16.15 -6.53
CA PHE A 189 -3.15 -16.22 -7.80
C PHE A 189 -3.95 -15.52 -8.90
N PRO A 190 -3.28 -15.00 -9.94
CA PRO A 190 -3.97 -14.54 -11.14
C PRO A 190 -4.90 -15.63 -11.68
N GLY A 191 -6.14 -15.26 -11.98
CA GLY A 191 -7.15 -16.20 -12.45
C GLY A 191 -8.03 -16.83 -11.37
N ASP A 192 -7.62 -16.78 -10.11
CA ASP A 192 -8.25 -17.56 -9.03
C ASP A 192 -8.95 -16.67 -7.99
N PRO A 193 -9.98 -17.19 -7.28
CA PRO A 193 -10.49 -16.57 -6.08
C PRO A 193 -9.49 -16.70 -4.91
N PRO A 194 -9.69 -15.98 -3.79
CA PRO A 194 -8.86 -16.15 -2.61
C PRO A 194 -8.97 -17.57 -2.05
N THR A 195 -7.85 -18.13 -1.59
CA THR A 195 -7.87 -19.40 -0.86
C THR A 195 -8.68 -19.24 0.44
N ARG A 196 -9.16 -20.36 0.97
CA ARG A 196 -9.77 -20.37 2.32
C ARG A 196 -8.76 -19.81 3.34
N PRO A 197 -9.22 -19.09 4.38
CA PRO A 197 -8.34 -18.61 5.44
C PRO A 197 -7.55 -19.77 6.06
N GLN A 198 -6.26 -19.56 6.25
CA GLN A 198 -5.38 -20.49 6.97
C GLN A 198 -4.68 -19.76 8.11
N PRO A 199 -4.31 -20.45 9.21
CA PRO A 199 -3.50 -19.84 10.25
C PRO A 199 -2.19 -19.28 9.68
N ASN A 200 -1.86 -18.05 10.06
CA ASN A 200 -0.61 -17.43 9.65
C ASN A 200 0.54 -18.00 10.48
N GLN A 201 1.48 -18.69 9.82
CA GLN A 201 2.63 -19.31 10.46
C GLN A 201 3.92 -18.47 10.38
N GLU A 202 3.93 -17.40 9.57
CA GLU A 202 5.14 -16.61 9.26
C GLU A 202 6.38 -17.49 8.97
N ASN A 203 6.15 -18.58 8.24
CA ASN A 203 7.15 -19.59 7.92
C ASN A 203 8.08 -19.06 6.82
N VAL A 204 9.30 -18.69 7.20
CA VAL A 204 10.34 -18.17 6.29
C VAL A 204 11.36 -19.24 5.88
N LYS A 205 11.09 -20.52 6.18
CA LYS A 205 11.97 -21.63 5.81
C LYS A 205 11.83 -22.00 4.33
N TYR A 206 12.85 -22.67 3.82
CA TYR A 206 12.87 -23.27 2.48
C TYR A 206 13.33 -24.73 2.54
N VAL A 207 12.97 -25.49 1.52
CA VAL A 207 13.51 -26.81 1.22
C VAL A 207 14.24 -26.71 -0.11
N LEU A 208 15.55 -26.95 -0.12
CA LEU A 208 16.35 -27.01 -1.35
C LEU A 208 16.23 -28.41 -1.94
N GLU A 209 15.62 -28.53 -3.11
CA GLU A 209 15.53 -29.82 -3.84
C GLU A 209 16.76 -30.04 -4.71
N SER A 210 17.23 -28.99 -5.41
CA SER A 210 18.37 -29.08 -6.31
C SER A 210 19.05 -27.72 -6.47
N LEU A 211 20.37 -27.75 -6.53
CA LEU A 211 21.22 -26.62 -6.91
C LEU A 211 22.28 -27.15 -7.87
N SER A 212 22.32 -26.67 -9.11
CA SER A 212 23.28 -27.15 -10.10
C SER A 212 23.82 -26.05 -10.98
N ARG A 213 25.10 -26.15 -11.33
CA ARG A 213 25.71 -25.29 -12.35
C ARG A 213 25.29 -25.81 -13.73
N LEU A 214 24.95 -24.89 -14.60
CA LEU A 214 24.70 -25.15 -16.01
C LEU A 214 25.84 -24.57 -16.85
N ALA A 215 25.86 -24.88 -18.14
CA ALA A 215 26.73 -24.20 -19.10
C ALA A 215 26.49 -22.68 -19.10
N ASN A 216 27.40 -21.92 -19.73
CA ASN A 216 27.27 -20.47 -19.91
C ASN A 216 27.14 -19.66 -18.62
N ASN A 217 27.79 -20.13 -17.54
CA ASN A 217 27.80 -19.45 -16.23
C ASN A 217 26.38 -19.21 -15.69
N GLN A 218 25.51 -20.20 -15.86
CA GLN A 218 24.16 -20.21 -15.30
C GLN A 218 24.05 -21.18 -14.13
N VAL A 219 23.07 -20.96 -13.27
CA VAL A 219 22.71 -21.84 -12.17
C VAL A 219 21.23 -22.18 -12.25
N ARG A 220 20.90 -23.45 -12.01
CA ARG A 220 19.53 -23.90 -11.77
C ARG A 220 19.30 -24.03 -10.28
N VAL A 221 18.23 -23.43 -9.78
CA VAL A 221 17.79 -23.59 -8.39
C VAL A 221 16.38 -24.14 -8.38
N ILE A 222 16.20 -25.23 -7.66
CA ILE A 222 14.90 -25.84 -7.38
C ILE A 222 14.72 -25.86 -5.87
N CYS A 223 13.74 -25.11 -5.37
CA CYS A 223 13.40 -25.09 -3.96
C CYS A 223 11.90 -24.94 -3.76
N GLN A 224 11.45 -25.28 -2.56
CA GLN A 224 10.08 -25.09 -2.13
C GLN A 224 10.05 -24.17 -0.91
N VAL A 225 9.08 -23.27 -0.89
CA VAL A 225 8.81 -22.34 0.21
C VAL A 225 7.32 -22.34 0.53
N ASP A 226 6.92 -21.66 1.61
CA ASP A 226 5.51 -21.34 1.83
C ASP A 226 4.99 -20.46 0.67
N PRO A 227 3.93 -20.88 -0.07
CA PRO A 227 3.38 -20.14 -1.22
C PRO A 227 2.89 -18.74 -0.89
N LEU A 228 2.68 -18.41 0.39
CA LEU A 228 2.27 -17.09 0.85
C LEU A 228 3.37 -16.04 0.67
N ASN A 229 4.64 -16.45 0.73
CA ASN A 229 5.78 -15.55 0.80
C ASN A 229 6.17 -14.96 -0.56
N LEU A 230 6.95 -13.88 -0.50
CA LEU A 230 7.77 -13.42 -1.61
C LEU A 230 9.16 -14.04 -1.48
N VAL A 231 9.75 -14.38 -2.62
CA VAL A 231 11.11 -14.94 -2.67
C VAL A 231 11.93 -14.13 -3.64
N PHE A 232 13.16 -13.82 -3.23
CA PHE A 232 14.13 -13.11 -4.04
C PHE A 232 15.42 -13.91 -4.09
N MET A 233 16.08 -13.91 -5.24
CA MET A 233 17.41 -14.46 -5.41
C MET A 233 18.31 -13.40 -6.01
N ASN A 234 19.37 -13.03 -5.29
CA ASN A 234 20.26 -11.93 -5.68
C ASN A 234 19.47 -10.66 -6.04
N ASP A 235 18.51 -10.30 -5.17
CA ASP A 235 17.57 -9.18 -5.30
C ASP A 235 16.54 -9.27 -6.44
N GLN A 236 16.59 -10.32 -7.26
CA GLN A 236 15.59 -10.56 -8.30
C GLN A 236 14.39 -11.32 -7.71
N PRO A 237 13.15 -10.79 -7.83
CA PRO A 237 11.97 -11.51 -7.38
C PRO A 237 11.76 -12.78 -8.22
N LEU A 238 11.42 -13.88 -7.55
CA LEU A 238 11.19 -15.18 -8.17
C LEU A 238 9.70 -15.51 -8.27
N GLU A 239 9.34 -16.16 -9.37
CA GLU A 239 8.04 -16.78 -9.53
C GLU A 239 8.00 -18.15 -8.86
N MET A 240 6.83 -18.51 -8.37
CA MET A 240 6.54 -19.81 -7.78
C MET A 240 5.18 -20.30 -8.27
N ASN A 241 5.01 -21.62 -8.31
CA ASN A 241 3.71 -22.24 -8.59
C ASN A 241 2.79 -22.21 -7.35
N ARG A 242 1.62 -22.86 -7.45
CA ARG A 242 0.60 -22.87 -6.38
C ARG A 242 1.05 -23.62 -5.13
N GLU A 243 1.96 -24.56 -5.31
CA GLU A 243 2.54 -25.41 -4.28
C GLU A 243 3.81 -24.80 -3.65
N GLY A 244 4.19 -23.57 -4.05
CA GLY A 244 5.34 -22.85 -3.52
C GLY A 244 6.68 -23.36 -4.06
N LYS A 245 6.64 -24.18 -5.12
CA LYS A 245 7.83 -24.64 -5.83
C LYS A 245 8.35 -23.57 -6.77
N ILE A 246 9.66 -23.39 -6.73
CA ILE A 246 10.46 -22.50 -7.56
C ILE A 246 11.39 -23.40 -8.37
N ASN A 247 11.43 -23.19 -9.68
CA ASN A 247 12.37 -23.84 -10.60
C ASN A 247 12.87 -22.77 -11.56
N VAL A 248 14.04 -22.21 -11.27
CA VAL A 248 14.56 -21.05 -11.98
C VAL A 248 15.97 -21.30 -12.48
N VAL A 249 16.28 -20.73 -13.65
CA VAL A 249 17.63 -20.63 -14.19
C VAL A 249 18.04 -19.17 -14.19
N LEU A 250 19.16 -18.85 -13.56
CA LEU A 250 19.64 -17.49 -13.41
C LEU A 250 21.13 -17.40 -13.79
N PRO A 251 21.62 -16.24 -14.23
CA PRO A 251 23.06 -16.00 -14.34
C PRO A 251 23.73 -16.17 -12.98
N LEU A 252 24.83 -16.92 -12.94
CA LEU A 252 25.67 -17.04 -11.75
C LEU A 252 26.48 -15.74 -11.59
N PRO A 253 26.38 -15.03 -10.46
CA PRO A 253 27.19 -13.84 -10.23
C PRO A 253 28.70 -14.14 -10.30
N LYS A 254 29.50 -13.12 -10.61
CA LYS A 254 30.97 -13.26 -10.72
C LYS A 254 31.61 -13.75 -9.42
N ASP A 255 31.06 -13.37 -8.28
CA ASP A 255 31.48 -13.82 -6.95
C ASP A 255 30.89 -15.20 -6.58
N SER A 256 30.17 -15.85 -7.49
CA SER A 256 29.43 -17.09 -7.29
C SER A 256 28.42 -17.06 -6.14
N SER A 257 28.05 -15.87 -5.65
CA SER A 257 27.16 -15.76 -4.50
C SER A 257 25.71 -16.05 -4.87
N LEU A 258 25.02 -16.80 -4.00
CA LEU A 258 23.61 -17.13 -4.14
C LEU A 258 22.86 -16.77 -2.86
N LYS A 259 22.32 -15.56 -2.84
CA LYS A 259 21.57 -15.03 -1.70
C LYS A 259 20.09 -15.22 -1.95
N LEU A 260 19.45 -16.02 -1.10
CA LEU A 260 18.02 -16.24 -1.08
C LEU A 260 17.40 -15.41 0.04
N VAL A 261 16.38 -14.62 -0.28
CA VAL A 261 15.60 -13.86 0.70
C VAL A 261 14.16 -14.32 0.64
N ILE A 262 13.59 -14.63 1.80
CA ILE A 262 12.17 -14.99 1.93
C ILE A 262 11.49 -13.95 2.79
N ARG A 263 10.42 -13.33 2.27
CA ARG A 263 9.67 -12.26 2.93
C ARG A 263 8.20 -12.63 3.08
N THR A 264 7.68 -12.55 4.30
CA THR A 264 6.24 -12.75 4.59
C THR A 264 5.42 -11.50 4.20
N PRO A 265 4.10 -11.62 4.00
CA PRO A 265 3.25 -10.44 3.79
C PRO A 265 3.32 -9.42 4.94
N LEU A 266 3.57 -9.85 6.19
CA LEU A 266 3.73 -8.97 7.35
C LEU A 266 5.12 -8.31 7.43
N GLY A 267 6.03 -8.66 6.53
CA GLY A 267 7.36 -8.04 6.40
C GLY A 267 8.45 -8.72 7.23
N LYS A 268 8.21 -9.90 7.79
CA LYS A 268 9.28 -10.73 8.35
C LYS A 268 10.16 -11.25 7.21
N GLU A 269 11.48 -11.20 7.39
CA GLU A 269 12.45 -11.61 6.39
C GLU A 269 13.46 -12.59 6.99
N GLU A 270 13.95 -13.49 6.15
CA GLU A 270 15.09 -14.35 6.45
C GLU A 270 16.05 -14.37 5.24
N TYR A 271 17.34 -14.34 5.53
CA TYR A 271 18.41 -14.26 4.54
C TYR A 271 19.23 -15.55 4.58
N TYR A 272 19.35 -16.22 3.45
CA TYR A 272 20.10 -17.47 3.31
C TYR A 272 21.21 -17.34 2.29
N ASP A 273 22.40 -17.80 2.66
CA ASP A 273 23.52 -17.96 1.74
C ASP A 273 23.57 -19.41 1.24
N LEU A 274 23.23 -19.60 -0.03
CA LEU A 274 23.25 -20.90 -0.70
C LEU A 274 24.61 -21.20 -1.35
N THR A 275 25.59 -20.30 -1.24
CA THR A 275 26.91 -20.45 -1.88
C THR A 275 27.65 -21.68 -1.40
N ASN A 276 27.41 -22.16 -0.17
CA ASN A 276 28.05 -23.38 0.36
C ASN A 276 27.23 -24.66 0.13
N LYS A 277 26.13 -24.58 -0.63
CA LYS A 277 25.21 -25.71 -0.89
C LYS A 277 25.43 -26.34 -2.26
N TRP A 278 26.51 -25.98 -2.96
CA TRP A 278 26.87 -26.64 -4.21
C TRP A 278 26.99 -28.15 -3.98
N PRO A 279 26.46 -28.98 -4.90
CA PRO A 279 26.77 -30.39 -4.89
C PRO A 279 28.29 -30.53 -4.96
N LYS A 280 28.84 -31.45 -4.16
CA LYS A 280 30.25 -31.82 -4.30
C LYS A 280 30.42 -32.28 -5.75
N GLN A 281 31.42 -31.74 -6.44
CA GLN A 281 31.82 -32.31 -7.73
C GLN A 281 32.28 -33.73 -7.43
N ASP A 282 31.56 -34.72 -7.93
CA ASP A 282 32.06 -36.08 -8.00
C ASP A 282 33.25 -36.01 -8.97
N ASN A 283 34.46 -36.19 -8.41
CA ASN A 283 35.71 -36.33 -9.18
C ASN A 283 35.70 -37.62 -9.99
#